data_AF-A0A1G1YYT8-F1
#
_entry.id   AF-A0A1G1YYT8-F1
#
_cell.length_a   1.000
_cell.length_b   1.000
_cell.length_c   1.000
_cell.angle_alpha   90.00
_cell.angle_beta   90.00
_cell.angle_gamma   90.00
#
_symmetry.space_group_name_H-M   'P 1'
#
loop_
_entity.id
_entity.type
_entity.pdbx_description
1 polymer ?
#
loop_
_entity_poly.entity_id
_entity_poly.type
_entity_poly.pdbx_seq_one_letter_code
_entity_poly.pdbx_strand_id
1 'polypeptide(L)'
;MADKKSILLVEDDEFLAELYATKLKLEGYEISLAGDGEKGLKMIKEKKPDLILLDIILPRKDGFEILKAMKADKELKNIPVILLTNLSQKDEVKKGLDLGANDYLIKAHFMPSEVVKKIKQYLI
;
A
#
# COMPACT_ATOMS: atom_id res chain seq x y z
N MET A 1 -13.31 -10.53 20.86
CA MET A 1 -13.48 -9.96 19.51
C MET A 1 -12.16 -10.16 18.80
N ALA A 2 -12.13 -10.78 17.62
CA ALA A 2 -10.87 -10.89 16.89
C ALA A 2 -10.46 -9.48 16.44
N ASP A 3 -9.22 -9.06 16.73
CA ASP A 3 -8.69 -7.79 16.23
C ASP A 3 -8.74 -7.78 14.71
N LYS A 4 -9.49 -6.84 14.14
CA LYS A 4 -9.54 -6.67 12.68
C LYS A 4 -8.20 -6.14 12.20
N LYS A 5 -7.62 -6.79 11.21
CA LYS A 5 -6.39 -6.32 10.56
C LYS A 5 -6.66 -5.00 9.82
N SER A 6 -5.76 -4.06 10.01
CA SER A 6 -5.84 -2.71 9.48
C SER A 6 -4.97 -2.54 8.23
N ILE A 7 -5.50 -1.91 7.20
CA ILE A 7 -4.79 -1.62 5.95
C ILE A 7 -4.86 -0.12 5.69
N LEU A 8 -3.71 0.48 5.37
CA LEU A 8 -3.64 1.82 4.82
C LEU A 8 -3.46 1.75 3.31
N LEU A 9 -4.36 2.38 2.57
CA LEU A 9 -4.24 2.60 1.13
C LEU A 9 -3.83 4.06 0.88
N VAL A 10 -2.71 4.23 0.17
CA VAL A 10 -2.20 5.55 -0.27
C VAL A 10 -2.33 5.62 -1.79
N GLU A 11 -3.32 6.36 -2.25
CA GLU A 11 -3.81 6.42 -3.64
C GLU A 11 -4.49 7.77 -3.85
N ASP A 12 -4.08 8.54 -4.85
CA ASP A 12 -4.63 9.87 -5.15
C ASP A 12 -5.88 9.83 -6.03
N ASP A 13 -6.12 8.73 -6.77
CA ASP A 13 -7.38 8.48 -7.46
C ASP A 13 -8.47 8.06 -6.46
N GLU A 14 -9.36 8.99 -6.12
CA GLU A 14 -10.44 8.77 -5.15
C GLU A 14 -11.37 7.61 -5.55
N PHE A 15 -11.63 7.40 -6.84
CA PHE A 15 -12.50 6.33 -7.30
C PHE A 15 -11.85 4.96 -7.11
N LEU A 16 -10.57 4.83 -7.48
CA LEU A 16 -9.81 3.60 -7.25
C LEU A 16 -9.66 3.33 -5.74
N ALA A 17 -9.36 4.37 -4.95
CA ALA A 17 -9.23 4.26 -3.51
C ALA A 17 -10.51 3.69 -2.86
N GLU A 18 -11.68 4.22 -3.22
CA GLU A 18 -12.97 3.75 -2.71
C GLU A 18 -13.35 2.35 -3.22
N LEU A 19 -13.00 2.02 -4.47
CA LEU A 19 -13.19 0.68 -5.03
C LEU A 19 -12.44 -0.39 -4.23
N TYR A 20 -11.15 -0.15 -3.95
CA TYR A 20 -10.33 -1.05 -3.12
C TYR A 20 -10.82 -1.08 -1.68
N ALA A 21 -11.13 0.08 -1.09
CA ALA A 21 -11.64 0.17 0.27
C ALA A 21 -12.92 -0.65 0.45
N THR A 22 -13.87 -0.53 -0.49
CA THR A 22 -15.13 -1.28 -0.47
C THR A 22 -14.86 -2.78 -0.50
N LYS A 23 -14.01 -3.25 -1.43
CA LYS A 23 -13.68 -4.69 -1.53
C LYS A 23 -12.98 -5.22 -0.29
N LEU A 24 -12.02 -4.49 0.26
CA LEU A 24 -11.28 -4.93 1.45
C LEU A 24 -12.16 -4.89 2.73
N LYS A 25 -13.06 -3.91 2.86
CA LYS A 25 -14.03 -3.87 3.96
C LYS A 25 -14.97 -5.07 3.93
N LEU A 26 -15.41 -5.51 2.74
CA LEU A 26 -16.23 -6.73 2.58
C LEU A 26 -15.50 -8.00 3.04
N GLU A 27 -14.17 -8.01 2.96
CA GLU A 27 -13.32 -9.10 3.47
C GLU A 27 -13.04 -8.99 4.98
N GLY A 28 -13.57 -7.98 5.66
CA GLY A 28 -13.49 -7.82 7.11
C GLY A 28 -12.35 -6.94 7.62
N TYR A 29 -11.56 -6.32 6.73
CA TYR A 29 -10.46 -5.42 7.10
C TYR A 29 -10.93 -4.03 7.54
N GLU A 30 -10.15 -3.38 8.41
CA GLU A 30 -10.29 -1.95 8.69
C GLU A 30 -9.44 -1.14 7.70
N ILE A 31 -10.03 -0.18 7.00
CA ILE A 31 -9.35 0.57 5.93
C ILE A 31 -9.22 2.04 6.26
N SER A 32 -8.01 2.56 6.12
CA SER A 32 -7.69 3.98 6.10
C SER A 32 -7.23 4.41 4.71
N LEU A 33 -7.61 5.64 4.29
CA LEU A 33 -7.26 6.20 2.99
C LEU A 33 -6.42 7.47 3.12
N ALA A 34 -5.38 7.59 2.29
CA ALA A 34 -4.59 8.81 2.11
C ALA A 34 -4.48 9.15 0.61
N GLY A 35 -4.87 10.37 0.24
CA GLY A 35 -4.87 10.84 -1.15
C GLY A 35 -3.56 11.46 -1.64
N ASP A 36 -2.53 11.48 -0.80
CA ASP A 36 -1.22 12.03 -1.13
C ASP A 36 -0.14 11.40 -0.25
N GLY A 37 1.12 11.54 -0.66
CA GLY A 37 2.22 10.86 0.00
C GLY A 37 2.63 11.42 1.35
N GLU A 38 2.43 12.72 1.61
CA GLU A 38 2.72 13.31 2.92
C GLU A 38 1.70 12.84 3.97
N LYS A 39 0.42 12.89 3.61
CA LYS A 39 -0.67 12.35 4.43
C LYS A 39 -0.48 10.85 4.65
N GLY A 40 -0.10 10.11 3.61
CA GLY A 40 0.23 8.69 3.69
C GLY A 40 1.31 8.42 4.73
N LEU A 41 2.48 9.06 4.61
CA LEU A 41 3.58 8.88 5.55
C LEU A 41 3.23 9.29 6.99
N LYS A 42 2.44 10.35 7.17
CA LYS A 42 1.94 10.75 8.49
C LYS A 42 1.05 9.65 9.10
N MET A 43 0.09 9.15 8.34
CA MET A 43 -0.84 8.11 8.80
C MET A 43 -0.13 6.78 9.09
N ILE A 44 0.92 6.42 8.33
CA ILE A 44 1.74 5.24 8.61
C ILE A 44 2.34 5.32 10.02
N LYS A 45 2.90 6.49 10.38
CA LYS A 45 3.52 6.73 11.69
C LYS A 45 2.52 6.73 12.84
N GLU A 46 1.35 7.33 12.62
CA GLU A 46 0.32 7.47 13.65
C GLU A 46 -0.45 6.18 13.89
N LYS A 47 -0.81 5.46 12.82
CA LYS A 47 -1.71 4.30 12.88
C LYS A 47 -0.99 2.96 12.95
N LYS A 48 0.25 2.87 12.45
CA LYS A 48 1.04 1.63 12.38
C LYS A 48 0.20 0.45 11.83
N PRO A 49 -0.32 0.56 10.58
CA PRO A 49 -1.22 -0.44 10.02
C PRO A 49 -0.54 -1.81 9.88
N ASP A 50 -1.34 -2.87 9.80
CA ASP A 50 -0.82 -4.23 9.58
C ASP A 50 -0.29 -4.43 8.15
N LEU A 51 -0.78 -3.66 7.17
CA LEU A 51 -0.29 -3.66 5.78
C LEU A 51 -0.52 -2.31 5.10
N ILE A 52 0.34 -1.98 4.14
CA ILE A 52 0.19 -0.78 3.31
C ILE A 52 0.08 -1.17 1.84
N LEU A 53 -0.93 -0.64 1.18
CA LEU A 53 -1.07 -0.65 -0.27
C LEU A 53 -0.72 0.75 -0.78
N LEU A 54 0.37 0.86 -1.53
CA LEU A 54 1.03 2.14 -1.82
C LEU A 54 1.17 2.36 -3.32
N ASP A 55 0.58 3.42 -3.86
CA ASP A 55 0.97 3.92 -5.17
C ASP A 55 2.33 4.64 -5.10
N ILE A 56 3.03 4.63 -6.22
CA ILE A 56 4.30 5.33 -6.42
C ILE A 56 4.05 6.75 -6.92
N ILE A 57 3.13 6.91 -7.88
CA ILE A 57 2.82 8.22 -8.46
C ILE A 57 1.83 8.88 -7.51
N LEU A 58 2.34 9.77 -6.65
CA LEU A 58 1.53 10.47 -5.65
C LEU A 58 1.88 11.96 -5.63
N PRO A 59 0.91 12.84 -5.36
CA PRO A 59 1.19 14.24 -5.07
C PRO A 59 2.06 14.40 -3.82
N ARG A 60 2.84 15.49 -3.81
CA ARG A 60 3.68 15.99 -2.70
C ARG A 60 4.88 15.12 -2.32
N LYS A 61 4.72 13.80 -2.27
CA LYS A 61 5.78 12.84 -1.95
C LYS A 61 5.54 11.53 -2.68
N ASP A 62 6.53 11.02 -3.39
CA ASP A 62 6.35 9.78 -4.16
C ASP A 62 6.45 8.52 -3.29
N GLY A 63 5.88 7.42 -3.77
CA GLY A 63 5.82 6.16 -3.01
C GLY A 63 7.19 5.50 -2.78
N PHE A 64 8.20 5.74 -3.63
CA PHE A 64 9.55 5.25 -3.35
C PHE A 64 10.18 6.01 -2.19
N GLU A 65 9.97 7.32 -2.10
CA GLU A 65 10.44 8.10 -0.95
C GLU A 65 9.78 7.66 0.35
N ILE A 66 8.49 7.34 0.32
CA ILE A 66 7.76 6.79 1.48
C ILE A 66 8.34 5.43 1.87
N LEU A 67 8.48 4.51 0.91
CA LEU A 67 9.03 3.17 1.16
C LEU A 67 10.44 3.26 1.75
N LYS A 68 11.30 4.11 1.18
CA LYS A 68 12.67 4.33 1.70
C LYS A 68 12.65 4.88 3.13
N ALA A 69 11.78 5.86 3.41
CA ALA A 69 11.64 6.41 4.76
C ALA A 69 11.17 5.36 5.76
N MET A 70 10.21 4.51 5.36
CA MET A 70 9.73 3.40 6.18
C MET A 70 10.81 2.37 6.49
N LYS A 71 11.58 1.95 5.48
CA LYS A 71 12.63 0.93 5.69
C LYS A 71 13.81 1.44 6.52
N ALA A 72 14.04 2.74 6.55
CA ALA A 72 15.02 3.37 7.43
C ALA A 72 14.53 3.49 8.89
N ASP A 73 13.22 3.43 9.13
CA ASP A 73 12.62 3.57 10.45
C ASP A 73 12.49 2.21 11.16
N LYS A 74 13.06 2.09 12.37
CA LYS A 74 13.09 0.83 13.13
C LYS A 74 11.70 0.32 13.49
N GLU A 75 10.72 1.21 13.69
CA GLU A 75 9.36 0.84 14.05
C GLU A 75 8.51 0.47 12.84
N LEU A 76 8.82 1.01 11.65
CA LEU A 76 7.98 0.87 10.46
C LEU A 76 8.51 -0.14 9.45
N LYS A 77 9.82 -0.44 9.48
CA LYS A 77 10.50 -1.26 8.45
C LYS A 77 9.89 -2.65 8.24
N ASN A 78 9.24 -3.19 9.28
CA ASN A 78 8.64 -4.53 9.27
C ASN A 78 7.19 -4.55 8.80
N ILE A 79 6.53 -3.38 8.65
CA ILE A 79 5.18 -3.32 8.10
C ILE A 79 5.27 -3.74 6.62
N PRO A 80 4.48 -4.74 6.17
CA PRO A 80 4.50 -5.18 4.79
C PRO A 80 3.94 -4.09 3.87
N VAL A 81 4.64 -3.83 2.77
CA VAL A 81 4.26 -2.85 1.76
C VAL A 81 4.08 -3.55 0.42
N ILE A 82 2.89 -3.44 -0.16
CA ILE A 82 2.61 -3.84 -1.53
C ILE A 82 2.55 -2.57 -2.36
N LEU A 83 3.42 -2.46 -3.37
CA LEU A 83 3.33 -1.40 -4.36
C LEU A 83 2.22 -1.74 -5.34
N LEU A 84 1.26 -0.83 -5.53
CA LEU A 84 0.17 -0.97 -6.50
C LEU A 84 0.14 0.28 -7.36
N THR A 85 0.62 0.17 -8.60
CA THR A 85 0.94 1.35 -9.42
C THR A 85 0.74 1.12 -10.91
N ASN A 86 0.69 2.20 -11.69
CA ASN A 86 0.68 2.14 -13.15
C ASN A 86 2.09 2.02 -13.76
N LEU A 87 3.15 2.21 -12.98
CA LEU A 87 4.52 1.99 -13.45
C LEU A 87 4.76 0.50 -13.73
N SER A 88 5.21 0.18 -14.94
CA SER A 88 5.36 -1.21 -15.42
C SER A 88 6.75 -1.52 -15.98
N GLN A 89 7.63 -0.53 -16.07
CA GLN A 89 8.98 -0.71 -16.58
C GLN A 89 9.79 -1.61 -15.65
N LYS A 90 10.61 -2.50 -16.23
CA LYS A 90 11.40 -3.48 -15.46
C LYS A 90 12.30 -2.82 -14.41
N ASP A 91 12.88 -1.66 -14.71
CA ASP A 91 13.75 -0.95 -13.79
C ASP A 91 12.97 -0.37 -12.60
N GLU A 92 11.74 0.09 -12.81
CA GLU A 92 10.87 0.59 -11.73
C GLU A 92 10.39 -0.55 -10.81
N VAL A 93 10.04 -1.70 -11.40
CA VAL A 93 9.69 -2.91 -10.65
C VAL A 93 10.87 -3.35 -9.80
N LYS A 94 12.06 -3.45 -10.41
CA LYS A 94 13.30 -3.82 -9.71
C LYS A 94 13.60 -2.86 -8.59
N LYS A 95 13.54 -1.55 -8.84
CA LYS A 95 13.76 -0.51 -7.83
C LYS A 95 12.82 -0.65 -6.64
N GLY A 96 11.53 -0.88 -6.86
CA GLY A 96 10.56 -1.07 -5.78
C GLY A 96 10.88 -2.26 -4.88
N LEU A 97 11.24 -3.39 -5.49
CA LEU A 97 11.62 -4.61 -4.77
C LEU A 97 12.97 -4.45 -4.04
N ASP A 98 13.98 -3.85 -4.68
CA ASP A 98 15.29 -3.57 -4.08
C ASP A 98 15.19 -2.60 -2.88
N LEU A 99 14.20 -1.70 -2.89
CA LEU A 99 13.86 -0.82 -1.76
C LEU A 99 13.11 -1.53 -0.63
N GLY A 100 12.75 -2.80 -0.79
CA GLY A 100 12.15 -3.64 0.24
C GLY A 100 10.62 -3.71 0.21
N ALA A 101 9.97 -3.40 -0.91
CA ALA A 101 8.57 -3.77 -1.09
C ALA A 101 8.40 -5.29 -1.04
N ASN A 102 7.30 -5.75 -0.45
CA ASN A 102 6.99 -7.17 -0.31
C ASN A 102 6.39 -7.74 -1.60
N ASP A 103 5.63 -6.93 -2.34
CA ASP A 103 5.11 -7.28 -3.66
C ASP A 103 5.01 -6.02 -4.54
N TYR A 104 4.91 -6.23 -5.85
CA TYR A 104 4.75 -5.17 -6.84
C TYR A 104 3.65 -5.56 -7.83
N LEU A 105 2.53 -4.85 -7.78
CA LEU A 105 1.35 -5.09 -8.59
C LEU A 105 1.13 -3.94 -9.56
N ILE A 106 1.10 -4.26 -10.85
CA ILE A 106 0.80 -3.29 -11.91
C ILE A 106 -0.72 -3.21 -12.06
N LYS A 107 -1.33 -2.06 -11.76
CA LYS A 107 -2.80 -1.86 -11.74
C LYS A 107 -3.48 -2.41 -13.01
N ALA A 108 -2.89 -2.21 -14.19
CA ALA A 108 -3.42 -2.68 -15.46
C ALA A 108 -3.41 -4.21 -15.66
N HIS A 109 -2.66 -4.95 -14.84
CA HIS A 109 -2.51 -6.40 -14.95
C HIS A 109 -3.34 -7.18 -13.93
N PHE A 110 -3.98 -6.51 -12.96
CA PHE A 110 -4.71 -7.15 -11.88
C PHE A 110 -6.10 -6.56 -11.72
N MET A 111 -7.09 -7.44 -11.63
CA MET A 111 -8.40 -7.07 -11.14
C MET A 111 -8.32 -6.76 -9.64
N PRO A 112 -9.14 -5.84 -9.10
CA PRO A 112 -9.13 -5.56 -7.66
C PRO A 112 -9.36 -6.78 -6.76
N SER A 113 -10.13 -7.77 -7.22
CA SER A 113 -10.31 -9.05 -6.50
C SER A 113 -9.03 -9.89 -6.43
N GLU A 114 -8.12 -9.78 -7.40
CA GLU A 114 -6.84 -10.47 -7.39
C GLU A 114 -5.85 -9.80 -6.44
N VAL A 115 -5.85 -8.47 -6.41
CA VAL A 115 -5.09 -7.68 -5.42
C VAL A 115 -5.51 -8.05 -4.00
N VAL A 116 -6.81 -8.18 -3.74
CA VAL A 116 -7.34 -8.63 -2.44
C VAL A 116 -6.81 -10.02 -2.07
N LYS A 117 -6.75 -10.97 -3.03
CA LYS A 117 -6.18 -12.30 -2.80
C LYS A 117 -4.69 -12.24 -2.46
N LYS A 118 -3.93 -11.34 -3.10
CA LYS A 118 -2.52 -11.09 -2.82
C LYS A 118 -2.32 -10.56 -1.41
N ILE A 119 -3.10 -9.56 -0.99
CA ILE A 119 -3.06 -8.97 0.36
C ILE A 119 -3.21 -10.04 1.45
N LYS A 120 -4.13 -11.00 1.26
CA LYS A 120 -4.35 -12.10 2.21
C LYS A 120 -3.09 -12.94 2.48
N GLN A 121 -2.15 -13.01 1.54
CA GLN A 121 -0.90 -13.78 1.70
C GLN A 121 0.06 -13.14 2.71
N TYR A 122 -0.11 -11.85 3.02
CA TYR A 122 0.76 -11.07 3.91
C TYR A 122 0.12 -10.76 5.28
N LEU A 123 -1.17 -11.07 5.45
CA LEU A 123 -1.95 -10.79 6.66
C LEU A 123 -2.46 -12.06 7.37
N ILE A 124 -1.78 -13.19 7.13
CA ILE A 124 -2.08 -14.52 7.72
C ILE A 124 -1.73 -14.54 9.21
#